data_AF-A0A484L3W1-F1
#
_entry.id   AF-A0A484L3W1-F1
#
_cell.length_a   1.000
_cell.length_b   1.000
_cell.length_c   1.000
_cell.angle_alpha   90.00
_cell.angle_beta   90.00
_cell.angle_gamma   90.00
#
_symmetry.space_group_name_H-M   'P 1'
#
loop_
_entity.id
_entity.type
_entity.pdbx_description
1 polymer ?
#
loop_
_entity_poly.entity_id
_entity_poly.type
_entity_poly.pdbx_seq_one_letter_code
_entity_poly.pdbx_strand_id
1 'polypeptide(L)'
;MSKFTWRIENFSKLDAKKLFSVAFIVNDYQWRLSLYPKGNNADRHLSLYLGVVRSSALPDDWSIKAKFSLALINQIDRNKTIKKDTEHTFNSQESYWGFTKYTRLDQFHDKTGGFLVGDTCLIEAELFVTDASSPKKDLDSSADSMYIQAQSLLDSLPKIQSASETNVTTTLEMPMFKGHATYAKEILDKLISSSLDDLADPKHESAMMQSLSTLADNLSLFSDVQAKAVKDLKATYPQIMQEWRDSRQVKKGSDHLWTTFEKTKSLLEGLVKTYEAIETKLKDLDDKKKEVKTELEGVKSRIQQLKEERVEVSEQTKVVCSLAKDLFSKVEEEEVEVDCAKRKLEQSLKEKWASIRQLFA
;
A
#
# COMPACT_ATOMS: atom_id res chain seq x y z
N MET A 1 1.75 -14.41 21.40
CA MET A 1 0.68 -15.25 20.84
C MET A 1 -0.57 -14.40 20.80
N SER A 2 -1.13 -14.16 19.63
CA SER A 2 -2.30 -13.27 19.44
C SER A 2 -3.56 -14.11 19.32
N LYS A 3 -4.64 -13.70 19.98
CA LYS A 3 -5.92 -14.42 19.99
C LYS A 3 -6.99 -13.62 19.23
N PHE A 4 -7.72 -14.30 18.37
CA PHE A 4 -8.85 -13.76 17.61
C PHE A 4 -10.08 -14.63 17.86
N THR A 5 -11.27 -14.01 18.00
CA THR A 5 -12.54 -14.71 18.20
C THR A 5 -13.50 -14.32 17.09
N TRP A 6 -14.09 -15.32 16.44
CA TRP A 6 -15.09 -15.16 15.41
C TRP A 6 -16.43 -15.70 15.90
N ARG A 7 -17.39 -14.79 16.05
CA ARG A 7 -18.78 -15.10 16.38
C ARG A 7 -19.62 -15.12 15.11
N ILE A 8 -20.30 -16.23 14.88
CA ILE A 8 -21.19 -16.44 13.74
C ILE A 8 -22.60 -16.61 14.28
N GLU A 9 -23.47 -15.64 14.01
CA GLU A 9 -24.88 -15.67 14.40
C GLU A 9 -25.76 -16.23 13.28
N ASN A 10 -26.99 -16.64 13.64
CA ASN A 10 -27.98 -17.18 12.72
C ASN A 10 -27.42 -18.32 11.86
N PHE A 11 -26.57 -19.17 12.43
CA PHE A 11 -25.76 -20.16 11.70
C PHE A 11 -26.63 -21.07 10.82
N SER A 12 -27.76 -21.52 11.35
CA SER A 12 -28.71 -22.40 10.66
C SER A 12 -29.30 -21.80 9.38
N LYS A 13 -29.30 -20.46 9.26
CA LYS A 13 -29.81 -19.73 8.09
C LYS A 13 -28.73 -19.46 7.04
N LEU A 14 -27.46 -19.74 7.34
CA LEU A 14 -26.35 -19.49 6.43
C LEU A 14 -26.30 -20.58 5.36
N ASP A 15 -26.76 -20.27 4.14
CA ASP A 15 -26.65 -21.17 2.99
C ASP A 15 -25.34 -20.98 2.18
N ALA A 16 -24.28 -20.55 2.85
CA ALA A 16 -22.99 -20.34 2.21
C ALA A 16 -22.16 -21.64 2.21
N LYS A 17 -21.60 -22.00 1.03
CA LYS A 17 -20.61 -23.08 0.92
C LYS A 17 -19.36 -22.80 1.77
N LYS A 18 -18.99 -21.52 1.88
CA LYS A 18 -17.79 -21.03 2.56
C LYS A 18 -18.12 -19.71 3.24
N LEU A 19 -17.67 -19.56 4.48
CA LEU A 19 -17.76 -18.35 5.27
C LEU A 19 -16.35 -17.86 5.59
N PHE A 20 -16.22 -16.56 5.78
CA PHE A 20 -14.96 -15.98 6.22
C PHE A 20 -15.17 -15.01 7.37
N SER A 21 -14.19 -14.97 8.28
CA SER A 21 -14.14 -13.90 9.26
C SER A 21 -13.73 -12.57 8.64
N VAL A 22 -13.88 -11.50 9.42
CA VAL A 22 -13.12 -10.26 9.22
C VAL A 22 -11.62 -10.55 9.28
N ALA A 23 -10.83 -9.69 8.62
CA ALA A 23 -9.39 -9.76 8.70
C ALA A 23 -8.89 -9.28 10.07
N PHE A 24 -7.81 -9.88 10.57
CA PHE A 24 -7.13 -9.47 11.79
C PHE A 24 -5.61 -9.47 11.58
N ILE A 25 -4.89 -8.60 12.29
CA ILE A 25 -3.46 -8.39 12.07
C ILE A 25 -2.65 -9.11 13.16
N VAL A 26 -1.66 -9.89 12.74
CA VAL A 26 -0.63 -10.48 13.61
C VAL A 26 0.72 -10.37 12.93
N ASN A 27 1.68 -9.71 13.58
CA ASN A 27 3.01 -9.40 13.05
C ASN A 27 2.95 -8.77 11.64
N ASP A 28 2.15 -7.72 11.47
CA ASP A 28 1.93 -6.96 10.22
C ASP A 28 1.27 -7.72 9.06
N TYR A 29 0.98 -9.01 9.22
CA TYR A 29 0.23 -9.79 8.25
C TYR A 29 -1.27 -9.78 8.54
N GLN A 30 -2.08 -9.63 7.49
CA GLN A 30 -3.53 -9.77 7.58
C GLN A 30 -3.92 -11.25 7.45
N TRP A 31 -4.59 -11.77 8.48
CA TRP A 31 -5.08 -13.13 8.55
C TRP A 31 -6.60 -13.15 8.54
N ARG A 32 -7.20 -14.27 8.13
CA ARG A 32 -8.63 -14.51 8.27
C ARG A 32 -8.91 -15.99 8.51
N LEU A 33 -10.01 -16.28 9.16
CA LEU A 33 -10.56 -17.63 9.23
C LEU A 33 -11.46 -17.90 8.03
N SER A 34 -11.43 -19.16 7.59
CA SER A 34 -12.28 -19.70 6.55
C SER A 34 -12.97 -20.96 7.06
N LEU A 35 -14.30 -20.92 7.11
CA LEU A 35 -15.13 -22.03 7.55
C LEU A 35 -15.92 -22.60 6.37
N TYR A 36 -15.98 -23.93 6.28
CA TYR A 36 -16.88 -24.64 5.36
C TYR A 36 -17.91 -25.39 6.21
N PRO A 37 -19.11 -24.80 6.44
CA PRO A 37 -20.12 -25.36 7.34
C PRO A 37 -20.60 -26.75 6.93
N LYS A 38 -20.58 -27.08 5.63
CA LYS A 38 -21.00 -28.36 5.07
C LYS A 38 -19.82 -29.25 4.64
N GLY A 39 -18.58 -28.80 4.90
CA GLY A 39 -17.34 -29.48 4.52
C GLY A 39 -16.71 -29.01 3.21
N ASN A 40 -15.42 -29.29 3.05
CA ASN A 40 -14.60 -28.99 1.87
C ASN A 40 -14.04 -30.28 1.26
N ASN A 41 -14.80 -30.96 0.40
CA ASN A 41 -14.46 -32.28 -0.15
C ASN A 41 -14.25 -33.37 0.94
N ALA A 42 -14.82 -33.16 2.14
CA ALA A 42 -14.86 -34.14 3.20
C ALA A 42 -16.30 -34.34 3.67
N ASP A 43 -16.84 -35.52 3.38
CA ASP A 43 -18.21 -35.84 3.73
C ASP A 43 -18.43 -35.80 5.25
N ARG A 44 -19.54 -35.16 5.64
CA ARG A 44 -20.06 -35.11 7.01
C ARG A 44 -19.14 -34.45 8.05
N HIS A 45 -18.16 -33.66 7.63
CA HIS A 45 -17.31 -32.90 8.55
C HIS A 45 -17.30 -31.41 8.21
N LEU A 46 -17.33 -30.58 9.23
CA LEU A 46 -17.02 -29.16 9.15
C LEU A 46 -15.52 -29.00 8.91
N SER A 47 -15.13 -28.09 8.01
CA SER A 47 -13.73 -27.79 7.72
C SER A 47 -13.39 -26.37 8.14
N LEU A 48 -12.23 -26.19 8.77
CA LEU A 48 -11.81 -24.90 9.32
C LEU A 48 -10.34 -24.64 9.01
N TYR A 49 -10.06 -23.45 8.48
CA TYR A 49 -8.74 -23.03 8.02
C TYR A 49 -8.42 -21.62 8.49
N LEU A 50 -7.13 -21.36 8.65
CA LEU A 50 -6.53 -20.03 8.72
C LEU A 50 -5.98 -19.69 7.33
N GLY A 51 -6.05 -18.44 6.91
CA GLY A 51 -5.41 -18.01 5.67
C GLY A 51 -4.92 -16.58 5.71
N VAL A 52 -4.00 -16.29 4.80
CA VAL A 52 -3.43 -14.96 4.60
C VAL A 52 -4.32 -14.17 3.64
N VAL A 53 -4.72 -12.97 4.03
CA VAL A 53 -5.58 -12.09 3.24
C VAL A 53 -4.77 -11.51 2.09
N ARG A 54 -5.39 -11.41 0.90
CA ARG A 54 -4.74 -10.91 -0.32
C ARG A 54 -3.43 -11.64 -0.64
N SER A 55 -3.38 -12.95 -0.39
CA SER A 55 -2.22 -13.79 -0.73
C SER A 55 -1.82 -13.73 -2.20
N SER A 56 -2.76 -13.44 -3.11
CA SER A 56 -2.51 -13.22 -4.55
C SER A 56 -1.85 -11.87 -4.87
N ALA A 57 -1.78 -10.96 -3.89
CA ALA A 57 -1.09 -9.67 -4.02
C ALA A 57 0.29 -9.70 -3.35
N LEU A 58 0.70 -10.85 -2.80
CA LEU A 58 2.04 -11.07 -2.27
C LEU A 58 2.94 -11.64 -3.38
N PRO A 59 4.26 -11.37 -3.37
CA PRO A 59 5.21 -11.91 -4.35
C PRO A 59 5.19 -13.44 -4.40
N ASP A 60 5.34 -14.07 -5.56
CA ASP A 60 5.19 -15.53 -5.71
C ASP A 60 6.08 -16.37 -4.77
N ASP A 61 7.19 -15.82 -4.27
CA ASP A 61 8.14 -16.43 -3.33
C ASP A 61 7.89 -16.11 -1.84
N TRP A 62 6.75 -15.48 -1.51
CA TRP A 62 6.41 -15.16 -0.13
C TRP A 62 6.29 -16.41 0.76
N SER A 63 6.77 -16.30 1.99
CA SER A 63 6.77 -17.40 2.95
C SER A 63 6.59 -16.89 4.38
N ILE A 64 5.55 -17.36 5.06
CA ILE A 64 5.25 -16.98 6.45
C ILE A 64 5.11 -18.24 7.28
N LYS A 65 6.06 -18.48 8.19
CA LYS A 65 5.99 -19.59 9.13
C LYS A 65 5.19 -19.20 10.37
N ALA A 66 4.14 -19.96 10.66
CA ALA A 66 3.32 -19.71 11.83
C ALA A 66 2.89 -20.99 12.56
N LYS A 67 2.91 -20.93 13.88
CA LYS A 67 2.29 -21.89 14.80
C LYS A 67 0.93 -21.34 15.20
N PHE A 68 -0.13 -22.12 15.06
CA PHE A 68 -1.46 -21.66 15.40
C PHE A 68 -2.37 -22.76 15.91
N SER A 69 -3.36 -22.34 16.67
CA SER A 69 -4.44 -23.17 17.17
C SER A 69 -5.77 -22.67 16.62
N LEU A 70 -6.63 -23.59 16.22
CA LEU A 70 -8.03 -23.31 15.89
C LEU A 70 -8.89 -24.05 16.91
N ALA A 71 -9.78 -23.32 17.58
CA ALA A 71 -10.67 -23.85 18.60
C ALA A 71 -12.13 -23.57 18.27
N LEU A 72 -12.95 -24.63 18.26
CA LEU A 72 -14.40 -24.53 18.24
C LEU A 72 -14.90 -24.58 19.68
N ILE A 73 -15.39 -23.44 20.16
CA ILE A 73 -15.71 -23.23 21.56
C ILE A 73 -17.02 -23.92 21.92
N ASN A 74 -16.97 -24.75 22.96
CA ASN A 74 -18.16 -25.25 23.61
C ASN A 74 -18.64 -24.18 24.61
N GLN A 75 -19.83 -23.64 24.35
CA GLN A 75 -20.39 -22.49 25.07
C GLN A 75 -21.08 -22.89 26.39
N ILE A 76 -21.32 -24.18 26.60
CA ILE A 76 -21.94 -24.73 27.82
C ILE A 76 -20.85 -25.24 28.77
N ASP A 77 -19.91 -26.03 28.25
CA ASP A 77 -18.79 -26.60 29.01
C ASP A 77 -17.48 -26.39 28.26
N ARG A 78 -16.70 -25.38 28.69
CA ARG A 78 -15.45 -25.02 28.01
C ARG A 78 -14.41 -26.16 27.98
N ASN A 79 -14.48 -27.14 28.88
CA ASN A 79 -13.58 -28.29 28.87
C ASN A 79 -13.82 -29.23 27.68
N LYS A 80 -15.00 -29.14 27.06
CA LYS A 80 -15.36 -29.87 25.82
C LYS A 80 -15.05 -29.08 24.55
N THR A 81 -14.37 -27.94 24.65
CA THR A 81 -13.88 -27.19 23.49
C THR A 81 -12.97 -28.06 22.65
N ILE A 82 -13.21 -28.09 21.35
CA ILE A 82 -12.37 -28.84 20.42
C ILE A 82 -11.30 -27.86 19.95
N LYS A 83 -10.04 -28.10 20.34
CA LYS A 83 -8.88 -27.32 19.92
C LYS A 83 -7.94 -28.21 19.11
N LYS A 84 -7.43 -27.70 18.00
CA LYS A 84 -6.39 -28.36 17.20
C LYS A 84 -5.26 -27.39 16.93
N ASP A 85 -4.04 -27.82 17.24
CA ASP A 85 -2.82 -27.05 17.02
C ASP A 85 -2.10 -27.56 15.77
N THR A 86 -1.45 -26.65 15.04
CA THR A 86 -0.60 -26.99 13.91
C THR A 86 0.49 -25.94 13.71
N GLU A 87 1.55 -26.31 13.02
CA GLU A 87 2.52 -25.38 12.43
C GLU A 87 2.41 -25.50 10.91
N HIS A 88 2.58 -24.38 10.20
CA HIS A 88 2.63 -24.37 8.75
C HIS A 88 3.43 -23.18 8.22
N THR A 89 3.97 -23.33 7.01
CA THR A 89 4.64 -22.27 6.26
C THR A 89 3.75 -21.87 5.10
N PHE A 90 2.98 -20.81 5.30
CA PHE A 90 2.08 -20.26 4.31
C PHE A 90 2.88 -19.66 3.14
N ASN A 91 2.42 -19.89 1.91
CA ASN A 91 3.06 -19.41 0.69
C ASN A 91 2.02 -19.22 -0.43
N SER A 92 2.47 -18.80 -1.62
CA SER A 92 1.61 -18.55 -2.79
C SER A 92 0.73 -19.75 -3.19
N GLN A 93 1.24 -20.97 -3.04
CA GLN A 93 0.50 -22.21 -3.34
C GLN A 93 -0.41 -22.64 -2.18
N GLU A 94 0.04 -22.44 -0.94
CA GLU A 94 -0.63 -22.90 0.28
C GLU A 94 -1.03 -21.74 1.19
N SER A 95 -1.76 -20.77 0.63
CA SER A 95 -2.16 -19.56 1.37
C SER A 95 -3.25 -19.76 2.44
N TYR A 96 -3.85 -20.96 2.49
CA TYR A 96 -4.79 -21.39 3.51
C TYR A 96 -4.37 -22.76 4.05
N TRP A 97 -4.36 -22.90 5.37
CA TRP A 97 -3.99 -24.15 6.04
C TRP A 97 -4.87 -24.40 7.26
N GLY A 98 -5.12 -25.68 7.55
CA GLY A 98 -6.03 -26.08 8.62
C GLY A 98 -6.51 -27.50 8.44
N PHE A 99 -7.76 -27.77 8.81
CA PHE A 99 -8.26 -29.13 8.94
C PHE A 99 -9.52 -29.34 8.11
N THR A 100 -9.39 -30.16 7.06
CA THR A 100 -10.52 -30.55 6.22
C THR A 100 -11.55 -31.38 6.99
N LYS A 101 -11.11 -32.26 7.89
CA LYS A 101 -11.97 -32.97 8.86
C LYS A 101 -11.78 -32.37 10.24
N TYR A 102 -12.33 -31.18 10.49
CA TYR A 102 -12.19 -30.50 11.77
C TYR A 102 -13.09 -31.15 12.84
N THR A 103 -14.40 -31.15 12.63
CA THR A 103 -15.40 -31.76 13.54
C THR A 103 -16.54 -32.38 12.75
N ARG A 104 -17.18 -33.43 13.26
CA ARG A 104 -18.32 -34.07 12.58
C ARG A 104 -19.55 -33.15 12.63
N LEU A 105 -20.33 -33.14 11.54
CA LEU A 105 -21.52 -32.29 11.46
C LEU A 105 -22.63 -32.70 12.42
N ASP A 106 -22.78 -33.98 12.72
CA ASP A 106 -23.76 -34.46 13.70
C ASP A 106 -23.42 -34.00 15.11
N GLN A 107 -22.15 -34.08 15.49
CA GLN A 107 -21.65 -33.55 16.76
C GLN A 107 -21.78 -32.03 16.85
N PHE A 108 -21.49 -31.31 15.76
CA PHE A 108 -21.59 -29.86 15.72
C PHE A 108 -23.04 -29.36 15.84
N HIS A 109 -23.98 -30.02 15.16
CA HIS A 109 -25.39 -29.63 15.15
C HIS A 109 -26.21 -30.24 16.31
N ASP A 110 -25.59 -31.02 17.18
CA ASP A 110 -26.25 -31.50 18.40
C ASP A 110 -26.62 -30.31 19.29
N LYS A 111 -27.93 -30.07 19.43
CA LYS A 111 -28.49 -28.97 20.24
C LYS A 111 -28.11 -29.05 21.72
N THR A 112 -27.74 -30.24 22.20
CA THR A 112 -27.29 -30.47 23.58
C THR A 112 -25.76 -30.46 23.71
N GLY A 113 -25.04 -30.49 22.58
CA GLY A 113 -23.59 -30.60 22.50
C GLY A 113 -22.84 -29.32 22.87
N GLY A 114 -23.50 -28.16 22.84
CA GLY A 114 -22.95 -26.88 23.31
C GLY A 114 -22.08 -26.09 22.32
N PHE A 115 -21.89 -26.57 21.09
CA PHE A 115 -21.16 -25.84 20.05
C PHE A 115 -22.02 -24.79 19.32
N LEU A 116 -23.33 -25.02 19.23
CA LEU A 116 -24.30 -24.10 18.63
C LEU A 116 -25.36 -23.70 19.67
N VAL A 117 -25.15 -22.59 20.37
CA VAL A 117 -26.06 -22.06 21.41
C VAL A 117 -26.75 -20.82 20.89
N GLY A 118 -28.09 -20.78 20.95
CA GLY A 118 -28.87 -19.66 20.41
C GLY A 118 -28.58 -19.40 18.93
N ASP A 119 -28.40 -20.47 18.14
CA ASP A 119 -28.01 -20.41 16.73
C ASP A 119 -26.70 -19.62 16.46
N THR A 120 -25.82 -19.58 17.47
CA THR A 120 -24.53 -18.89 17.41
C THR A 120 -23.40 -19.89 17.57
N CYS A 121 -22.39 -19.79 16.71
CA CYS A 121 -21.13 -20.54 16.78
C CYS A 121 -19.98 -19.59 17.16
N LEU A 122 -19.06 -20.07 17.99
CA LEU A 122 -17.85 -19.35 18.42
C LEU A 122 -16.60 -20.14 18.01
N ILE A 123 -15.74 -19.49 17.23
CA ILE A 123 -14.44 -20.03 16.82
C ILE A 123 -13.36 -19.10 17.33
N GLU A 124 -12.33 -19.64 17.96
CA GLU A 124 -11.14 -18.92 18.38
C GLU A 124 -9.93 -19.38 17.57
N ALA A 125 -9.03 -18.44 17.27
CA ALA A 125 -7.74 -18.71 16.68
C ALA A 125 -6.66 -18.07 17.53
N GLU A 126 -5.64 -18.85 17.90
CA GLU A 126 -4.43 -18.32 18.53
C GLU A 126 -3.27 -18.51 17.57
N LEU A 127 -2.52 -17.44 17.31
CA LEU A 127 -1.50 -17.41 16.27
C LEU A 127 -0.19 -16.88 16.82
N PHE A 128 0.91 -17.50 16.42
CA PHE A 128 2.27 -17.08 16.68
C PHE A 128 3.10 -17.23 15.40
N VAL A 129 3.55 -16.11 14.85
CA VAL A 129 4.41 -16.09 13.65
C VAL A 129 5.87 -16.22 14.09
N THR A 130 6.52 -17.30 13.67
CA THR A 130 7.84 -17.74 14.17
C THR A 130 9.00 -17.24 13.32
N ASP A 131 8.82 -17.20 12.01
CA ASP A 131 9.74 -16.59 11.06
C ASP A 131 8.89 -15.94 9.99
N ALA A 132 8.76 -14.62 10.13
CA ALA A 132 8.56 -13.81 8.97
C ALA A 132 9.96 -13.59 8.40
N SER A 133 10.27 -14.10 7.20
CA SER A 133 10.96 -13.18 6.31
C SER A 133 10.05 -11.96 6.32
N SER A 134 10.51 -10.85 6.90
CA SER A 134 9.73 -9.62 6.89
C SER A 134 9.17 -9.46 5.48
N PRO A 135 7.91 -9.01 5.31
CA PRO A 135 7.51 -8.59 3.99
C PRO A 135 8.43 -7.40 3.69
N LYS A 136 9.53 -7.69 2.98
CA LYS A 136 10.28 -6.67 2.27
C LYS A 136 9.24 -6.11 1.32
N LYS A 137 8.81 -4.88 1.63
CA LYS A 137 8.14 -3.93 0.74
C LYS A 137 7.69 -4.53 -0.59
N ASP A 138 6.44 -4.95 -0.73
CA ASP A 138 5.88 -5.25 -2.06
C ASP A 138 4.36 -4.98 -2.15
N LEU A 139 3.81 -4.13 -1.29
CA LEU A 139 2.61 -3.38 -1.68
C LEU A 139 2.99 -2.23 -2.65
N ASP A 140 4.28 -1.90 -2.71
CA ASP A 140 4.91 -0.97 -3.66
C ASP A 140 4.81 -1.51 -5.10
N SER A 141 5.09 -2.79 -5.38
CA SER A 141 5.30 -3.25 -6.77
C SER A 141 4.10 -3.10 -7.72
N SER A 142 2.85 -3.23 -7.23
CA SER A 142 1.67 -3.02 -8.08
C SER A 142 1.35 -1.55 -8.31
N ALA A 143 1.55 -0.71 -7.28
CA ALA A 143 1.32 0.72 -7.37
C ALA A 143 2.44 1.41 -8.17
N ASP A 144 3.69 0.98 -7.93
CA ASP A 144 4.88 1.30 -8.71
C ASP A 144 4.72 0.85 -10.16
N SER A 145 4.21 -0.37 -10.42
CA SER A 145 3.99 -0.85 -11.78
C SER A 145 2.99 0.03 -12.54
N MET A 146 1.86 0.39 -11.93
CA MET A 146 0.88 1.30 -12.53
C MET A 146 1.43 2.72 -12.68
N TYR A 147 2.22 3.20 -11.72
CA TYR A 147 2.88 4.51 -11.78
C TYR A 147 3.92 4.57 -12.91
N ILE A 148 4.78 3.57 -13.03
CA ILE A 148 5.78 3.48 -14.11
C ILE A 148 5.11 3.34 -15.48
N GLN A 149 4.01 2.58 -15.58
CA GLN A 149 3.21 2.52 -16.80
C GLN A 149 2.57 3.88 -17.14
N ALA A 150 2.00 4.57 -16.15
CA ALA A 150 1.44 5.91 -16.34
C ALA A 150 2.49 6.93 -16.79
N GLN A 151 3.67 6.92 -16.18
CA GLN A 151 4.78 7.79 -16.52
C GLN A 151 5.31 7.49 -17.93
N SER A 152 5.53 6.21 -18.25
CA SER A 152 5.97 5.76 -19.58
C SER A 152 4.96 6.13 -20.67
N LEU A 153 3.66 6.02 -20.38
CA LEU A 153 2.62 6.46 -21.30
C LEU A 153 2.67 7.97 -21.53
N LEU A 154 2.78 8.78 -20.47
CA LEU A 154 2.90 10.24 -20.56
C LEU A 154 4.13 10.67 -21.38
N ASP A 155 5.28 10.02 -21.15
CA ASP A 155 6.53 10.31 -21.86
C ASP A 155 6.48 9.94 -23.34
N SER A 156 5.66 8.94 -23.70
CA SER A 156 5.48 8.46 -25.07
C SER A 156 4.43 9.24 -25.87
N LEU A 157 3.70 10.18 -25.24
CA LEU A 157 2.66 10.95 -25.92
C LEU A 157 3.27 11.92 -26.95
N PRO A 158 2.66 12.04 -28.15
CA PRO A 158 3.14 12.96 -29.18
C PRO A 158 3.09 14.41 -28.68
N LYS A 159 4.23 15.10 -28.70
CA LYS A 159 4.33 16.53 -28.48
C LYS A 159 3.80 17.27 -29.72
N ILE A 160 2.48 17.37 -29.86
CA ILE A 160 1.89 18.12 -30.97
C ILE A 160 2.12 19.61 -30.68
N GLN A 161 3.02 20.22 -31.45
CA GLN A 161 3.13 21.67 -31.51
C GLN A 161 1.80 22.20 -32.06
N SER A 162 1.13 23.02 -31.26
CA SER A 162 0.01 23.84 -31.71
C SER A 162 0.49 24.70 -32.88
N ALA A 163 0.15 24.31 -34.11
CA ALA A 163 0.41 25.13 -35.28
C ALA A 163 -0.43 26.41 -35.14
N SER A 164 0.26 27.51 -34.88
CA SER A 164 -0.26 28.86 -34.97
C SER A 164 -0.74 29.10 -36.40
N GLU A 165 -2.03 29.37 -36.58
CA GLU A 165 -2.61 29.83 -37.83
C GLU A 165 -1.99 31.18 -38.21
N THR A 166 -1.06 31.18 -39.17
CA THR A 166 -0.68 32.39 -39.91
C THR A 166 -1.38 32.38 -41.26
N ASN A 167 -2.54 33.03 -41.32
CA ASN A 167 -3.23 33.33 -42.56
C ASN A 167 -2.39 34.32 -43.39
N VAL A 168 -1.75 33.84 -44.45
CA VAL A 168 -1.20 34.71 -45.51
C VAL A 168 -1.98 34.45 -46.78
N THR A 169 -3.02 35.26 -47.00
CA THR A 169 -3.77 35.26 -48.26
C THR A 169 -2.93 35.97 -49.31
N THR A 170 -2.33 35.23 -50.24
CA THR A 170 -1.66 35.82 -51.40
C THR A 170 -2.64 35.80 -52.58
N THR A 171 -3.19 36.96 -52.90
CA THR A 171 -4.12 37.17 -54.02
C THR A 171 -3.35 37.07 -55.35
N LEU A 172 -3.61 36.02 -56.14
CA LEU A 172 -3.10 35.88 -57.51
C LEU A 172 -4.07 36.56 -58.47
N GLU A 173 -3.83 37.83 -58.82
CA GLU A 173 -4.50 38.47 -59.96
C GLU A 173 -3.71 38.28 -61.27
N MET A 174 -4.46 38.09 -62.35
CA MET A 174 -4.00 37.79 -63.71
C MET A 174 -3.71 39.05 -64.53
N PRO A 175 -2.57 39.13 -65.25
CA PRO A 175 -2.41 39.96 -66.43
C PRO A 175 -2.47 39.15 -67.73
N MET A 176 -3.06 39.75 -68.75
CA MET A 176 -3.22 39.22 -70.10
C MET A 176 -1.93 39.24 -70.94
N PHE A 177 -1.74 38.17 -71.72
CA PHE A 177 -0.89 37.98 -72.92
C PHE A 177 0.65 37.81 -72.79
N LYS A 178 1.11 36.54 -72.72
CA LYS A 178 1.89 35.83 -73.78
C LYS A 178 2.15 34.38 -73.34
N GLY A 179 1.68 33.40 -74.13
CA GLY A 179 1.94 31.96 -73.97
C GLY A 179 1.08 31.27 -72.90
N HIS A 180 -0.19 30.96 -73.21
CA HIS A 180 -1.13 30.31 -72.27
C HIS A 180 -0.57 29.04 -71.60
N ALA A 181 0.20 28.22 -72.33
CA ALA A 181 0.80 27.00 -71.79
C ALA A 181 2.00 27.27 -70.85
N THR A 182 2.83 28.28 -71.14
CA THR A 182 4.00 28.63 -70.29
C THR A 182 3.53 29.17 -68.94
N TYR A 183 2.50 30.02 -68.94
CA TYR A 183 1.93 30.58 -67.72
C TYR A 183 1.19 29.51 -66.89
N ALA A 184 0.42 28.63 -67.55
CA ALA A 184 -0.21 27.49 -66.88
C ALA A 184 0.83 26.57 -66.23
N LYS A 185 2.02 26.42 -66.85
CA LYS A 185 3.13 25.67 -66.27
C LYS A 185 3.71 26.35 -65.02
N GLU A 186 3.89 27.68 -65.03
CA GLU A 186 4.36 28.42 -63.85
C GLU A 186 3.38 28.35 -62.67
N ILE A 187 2.08 28.39 -62.94
CA ILE A 187 1.04 28.19 -61.91
C ILE A 187 1.10 26.76 -61.37
N LEU A 188 1.21 25.76 -62.26
CA LEU A 188 1.34 24.36 -61.87
C LEU A 188 2.58 24.13 -61.00
N ASP A 189 3.74 24.66 -61.38
CA ASP A 189 5.00 24.50 -60.63
C ASP A 189 4.92 25.11 -59.22
N LYS A 190 4.23 26.25 -59.08
CA LYS A 190 3.94 26.89 -57.78
C LYS A 190 2.99 26.04 -56.94
N LEU A 191 1.91 25.53 -57.55
CA LEU A 191 0.88 24.78 -56.83
C LEU A 191 1.32 23.37 -56.45
N ILE A 192 2.13 22.68 -57.27
CA ILE A 192 2.68 21.34 -56.93
C ILE A 192 3.53 21.40 -55.65
N SER A 193 4.12 22.55 -55.35
CA SER A 193 4.94 22.76 -54.15
C SER A 193 4.10 23.14 -52.91
N SER A 194 2.78 23.29 -53.04
CA SER A 194 1.88 23.74 -51.97
C SER A 194 1.37 22.57 -51.11
N SER A 195 0.93 22.86 -49.88
CA SER A 195 0.38 21.83 -49.00
C SER A 195 -0.98 21.31 -49.48
N LEU A 196 -1.37 20.12 -49.03
CA LEU A 196 -2.67 19.53 -49.38
C LEU A 196 -3.86 20.35 -48.83
N ASP A 197 -3.66 21.07 -47.73
CA ASP A 197 -4.65 22.01 -47.19
C ASP A 197 -4.81 23.25 -48.07
N ASP A 198 -3.71 23.80 -48.58
CA ASP A 198 -3.73 24.97 -49.48
C ASP A 198 -4.32 24.60 -50.85
N LEU A 199 -4.00 23.42 -51.37
CA LEU A 199 -4.55 22.91 -52.63
C LEU A 199 -6.06 22.61 -52.55
N ALA A 200 -6.58 22.34 -51.35
CA ALA A 200 -8.00 22.13 -51.11
C ALA A 200 -8.83 23.42 -51.08
N ASP A 201 -8.18 24.58 -51.09
CA ASP A 201 -8.84 25.87 -51.28
C ASP A 201 -9.50 25.91 -52.67
N PRO A 202 -10.80 26.27 -52.77
CA PRO A 202 -11.52 26.28 -54.04
C PRO A 202 -10.85 27.12 -55.14
N LYS A 203 -10.12 28.19 -54.79
CA LYS A 203 -9.42 29.03 -55.77
C LYS A 203 -8.18 28.33 -56.31
N HIS A 204 -7.41 27.69 -55.43
CA HIS A 204 -6.21 26.96 -55.83
C HIS A 204 -6.55 25.69 -56.62
N GLU A 205 -7.59 24.95 -56.22
CA GLU A 205 -8.06 23.78 -56.96
C GLU A 205 -8.57 24.16 -58.35
N SER A 206 -9.35 25.25 -58.45
CA SER A 206 -9.80 25.79 -59.74
C SER A 206 -8.62 26.24 -60.61
N ALA A 207 -7.63 26.92 -60.04
CA ALA A 207 -6.43 27.34 -60.75
C ALA A 207 -5.59 26.15 -61.22
N MET A 208 -5.47 25.10 -60.40
CA MET A 208 -4.79 23.84 -60.73
C MET A 208 -5.50 23.13 -61.88
N MET A 209 -6.82 22.98 -61.80
CA MET A 209 -7.64 22.33 -62.83
C MET A 209 -7.63 23.09 -64.16
N GLN A 210 -7.66 24.43 -64.10
CA GLN A 210 -7.56 25.28 -65.29
C GLN A 210 -6.16 25.20 -65.92
N SER A 211 -5.11 25.15 -65.10
CA SER A 211 -3.72 25.00 -65.56
C SER A 211 -3.50 23.64 -66.20
N LEU A 212 -3.92 22.55 -65.54
CA LEU A 212 -3.86 21.19 -66.09
C LEU A 212 -4.66 21.04 -67.38
N SER A 213 -5.82 21.70 -67.49
CA SER A 213 -6.62 21.70 -68.71
C SER A 213 -5.91 22.41 -69.85
N THR A 214 -5.37 23.60 -69.60
CA THR A 214 -4.61 24.38 -70.59
C THR A 214 -3.36 23.64 -71.07
N LEU A 215 -2.67 22.93 -70.17
CA LEU A 215 -1.50 22.12 -70.52
C LEU A 215 -1.89 20.86 -71.32
N ALA A 216 -3.01 20.23 -70.97
CA ALA A 216 -3.54 19.08 -71.69
C ALA A 216 -4.03 19.42 -73.11
N ASP A 217 -4.37 20.68 -73.40
CA ASP A 217 -4.72 21.14 -74.74
C ASP A 217 -3.48 21.51 -75.58
N ASN A 218 -2.30 21.58 -74.97
CA ASN A 218 -1.03 22.00 -75.60
C ASN A 218 0.08 20.93 -75.45
N LEU A 219 -0.29 19.64 -75.57
CA LEU A 219 0.59 18.50 -75.30
C LEU A 219 1.79 18.39 -76.24
N SER A 220 1.72 18.97 -77.44
CA SER A 220 2.82 18.99 -78.41
C SER A 220 4.05 19.75 -77.90
N LEU A 221 3.93 20.50 -76.79
CA LEU A 221 5.03 21.20 -76.13
C LEU A 221 5.81 20.32 -75.15
N PHE A 222 5.40 19.07 -74.95
CA PHE A 222 5.95 18.15 -73.96
C PHE A 222 6.47 16.86 -74.60
N SER A 223 7.39 16.17 -73.92
CA SER A 223 7.76 14.80 -74.32
C SER A 223 6.59 13.84 -74.11
N ASP A 224 6.58 12.69 -74.80
CA ASP A 224 5.49 11.70 -74.67
C ASP A 224 5.24 11.26 -73.22
N VAL A 225 6.32 11.16 -72.42
CA VAL A 225 6.25 10.82 -71.00
C VAL A 225 5.59 11.95 -70.19
N GLN A 226 5.95 13.20 -70.45
CA GLN A 226 5.38 14.37 -69.78
C GLN A 226 3.91 14.59 -70.18
N ALA A 227 3.59 14.43 -71.47
CA ALA A 227 2.23 14.55 -71.98
C ALA A 227 1.30 13.50 -71.36
N LYS A 228 1.79 12.27 -71.13
CA LYS A 228 1.06 11.23 -70.42
C LYS A 228 0.86 11.60 -68.94
N ALA A 229 1.89 12.08 -68.25
CA ALA A 229 1.80 12.49 -66.86
C ALA A 229 0.79 13.62 -66.62
N VAL A 230 0.74 14.62 -67.53
CA VAL A 230 -0.23 15.72 -67.45
C VAL A 230 -1.67 15.21 -67.62
N LYS A 231 -1.90 14.26 -68.55
CA LYS A 231 -3.22 13.62 -68.73
C LYS A 231 -3.64 12.83 -67.51
N ASP A 232 -2.74 12.01 -66.97
CA ASP A 232 -3.02 11.17 -65.82
C ASP A 232 -3.30 12.03 -64.57
N LEU A 233 -2.50 13.09 -64.35
CA LEU A 233 -2.70 14.02 -63.24
C LEU A 233 -4.02 14.80 -63.38
N LYS A 234 -4.37 15.28 -64.58
CA LYS A 234 -5.67 15.94 -64.83
C LYS A 234 -6.86 15.01 -64.52
N ALA A 235 -6.75 13.73 -64.86
CA ALA A 235 -7.82 12.76 -64.62
C ALA A 235 -7.97 12.39 -63.14
N THR A 236 -6.86 12.31 -62.41
CA THR A 236 -6.80 11.81 -61.03
C THR A 236 -6.92 12.91 -59.97
N TYR A 237 -6.54 14.15 -60.30
CA TYR A 237 -6.49 15.25 -59.32
C TYR A 237 -7.84 15.53 -58.62
N PRO A 238 -9.00 15.60 -59.31
CA PRO A 238 -10.29 15.78 -58.63
C PRO A 238 -10.61 14.67 -57.63
N GLN A 239 -10.26 13.42 -57.97
CA GLN A 239 -10.45 12.27 -57.10
C GLN A 239 -9.54 12.35 -55.87
N ILE A 240 -8.26 12.72 -56.06
CA ILE A 240 -7.30 12.92 -54.96
C ILE A 240 -7.79 14.00 -53.98
N MET A 241 -8.31 15.13 -54.50
CA MET A 241 -8.83 16.20 -53.65
C MET A 241 -10.11 15.79 -52.91
N GLN A 242 -10.95 14.96 -53.53
CA GLN A 242 -12.12 14.40 -52.87
C GLN A 242 -11.72 13.40 -51.76
N GLU A 243 -10.78 12.49 -52.02
CA GLU A 243 -10.26 11.54 -51.03
C GLU A 243 -9.59 12.26 -49.84
N TRP A 244 -8.89 13.37 -50.09
CA TRP A 244 -8.35 14.23 -49.04
C TRP A 244 -9.45 14.88 -48.21
N ARG A 245 -10.51 15.41 -48.83
CA ARG A 245 -11.66 15.99 -48.12
C ARG A 245 -12.39 14.96 -47.27
N ASP A 246 -12.61 13.77 -47.81
CA ASP A 246 -13.26 12.67 -47.09
C ASP A 246 -12.41 12.24 -45.88
N SER A 247 -11.08 12.16 -46.07
CA SER A 247 -10.12 11.89 -44.98
C SER A 247 -10.09 13.00 -43.92
N ARG A 248 -10.26 14.27 -44.33
CA ARG A 248 -10.31 15.42 -43.42
C ARG A 248 -11.63 15.51 -42.64
N GLN A 249 -12.76 15.12 -43.23
CA GLN A 249 -14.06 15.05 -42.55
C GLN A 249 -14.06 14.01 -41.41
N VAL A 250 -13.37 12.87 -41.59
CA VAL A 250 -13.14 11.88 -40.53
C VAL A 250 -12.40 12.50 -39.33
N LYS A 251 -11.50 13.46 -39.57
CA LYS A 251 -10.76 14.19 -38.52
C LYS A 251 -11.65 15.13 -37.70
N LYS A 252 -12.64 15.80 -38.30
CA LYS A 252 -13.64 16.62 -37.57
C LYS A 252 -14.56 15.80 -36.66
N GLY A 253 -14.84 14.54 -37.03
CA GLY A 253 -15.50 13.58 -36.14
C GLY A 253 -14.68 13.22 -34.89
N SER A 254 -13.37 13.49 -34.89
CA SER A 254 -12.42 13.17 -33.82
C SER A 254 -12.31 14.26 -32.73
N ASP A 255 -12.93 15.43 -32.88
CA ASP A 255 -12.81 16.52 -31.89
C ASP A 255 -13.28 16.10 -30.48
N HIS A 256 -14.32 15.28 -30.41
CA HIS A 256 -14.79 14.71 -29.14
C HIS A 256 -13.81 13.68 -28.54
N LEU A 257 -13.12 12.90 -29.40
CA LEU A 257 -12.10 11.94 -28.97
C LEU A 257 -10.84 12.67 -28.48
N TRP A 258 -10.47 13.74 -29.18
CA TRP A 258 -9.33 14.59 -28.83
C TRP A 258 -9.55 15.31 -27.50
N THR A 259 -10.72 15.93 -27.32
CA THR A 259 -11.07 16.57 -26.04
C THR A 259 -11.16 15.57 -24.89
N THR A 260 -11.62 14.34 -25.14
CA THR A 260 -11.62 13.25 -24.16
C THR A 260 -10.21 12.79 -23.82
N PHE A 261 -9.33 12.71 -24.83
CA PHE A 261 -7.93 12.37 -24.67
C PHE A 261 -7.19 13.39 -23.79
N GLU A 262 -7.30 14.70 -24.10
CA GLU A 262 -6.63 15.74 -23.31
C GLU A 262 -7.13 15.81 -21.87
N LYS A 263 -8.44 15.62 -21.63
CA LYS A 263 -8.98 15.48 -20.27
C LYS A 263 -8.38 14.28 -19.54
N THR A 264 -8.30 13.14 -20.21
CA THR A 264 -7.75 11.90 -19.64
C THR A 264 -6.27 12.06 -19.32
N LYS A 265 -5.50 12.69 -20.21
CA LYS A 265 -4.08 13.01 -20.00
C LYS A 265 -3.88 13.91 -18.78
N SER A 266 -4.65 15.00 -18.67
CA SER A 266 -4.57 15.91 -17.53
C SER A 266 -4.89 15.22 -16.20
N LEU A 267 -5.87 14.31 -16.19
CA LEU A 267 -6.17 13.48 -15.02
C LEU A 267 -4.99 12.56 -14.67
N LEU A 268 -4.37 11.93 -15.67
CA LEU A 268 -3.23 11.05 -15.47
C LEU A 268 -2.02 11.80 -14.88
N GLU A 269 -1.71 12.99 -15.38
CA GLU A 269 -0.66 13.87 -14.83
C GLU A 269 -0.95 14.25 -13.36
N GLY A 270 -2.21 14.51 -13.02
CA GLY A 270 -2.63 14.80 -11.65
C GLY A 270 -2.44 13.61 -10.70
N LEU A 271 -2.73 12.39 -11.17
CA LEU A 271 -2.56 11.17 -10.40
C LEU A 271 -1.07 10.86 -10.16
N VAL A 272 -0.22 11.03 -11.18
CA VAL A 272 1.25 10.86 -11.07
C VAL A 272 1.83 11.79 -9.99
N LYS A 273 1.49 13.08 -10.02
CA LYS A 273 1.94 14.04 -8.99
C LYS A 273 1.46 13.68 -7.59
N THR A 274 0.23 13.17 -7.49
CA THR A 274 -0.33 12.72 -6.21
C THR A 274 0.43 11.51 -5.67
N TYR A 275 0.81 10.58 -6.54
CA TYR A 275 1.63 9.42 -6.19
C TYR A 275 2.99 9.84 -5.63
N GLU A 276 3.74 10.70 -6.34
CA GLU A 276 5.03 11.23 -5.89
C GLU A 276 4.94 11.92 -4.51
N ALA A 277 3.86 12.65 -4.27
CA ALA A 277 3.60 13.30 -2.98
C ALA A 277 3.33 12.29 -1.85
N ILE A 278 2.65 11.18 -2.16
CA ILE A 278 2.41 10.09 -1.21
C ILE A 278 3.72 9.37 -0.89
N GLU A 279 4.54 9.03 -1.88
CA GLU A 279 5.85 8.40 -1.68
C GLU A 279 6.76 9.25 -0.79
N THR A 280 6.80 10.57 -1.03
CA THR A 280 7.59 11.50 -0.21
C THR A 280 7.16 11.47 1.25
N LYS A 281 5.84 11.45 1.52
CA LYS A 281 5.29 11.35 2.88
C LYS A 281 5.59 9.99 3.52
N LEU A 282 5.51 8.91 2.75
CA LEU A 282 5.83 7.56 3.23
C LEU A 282 7.30 7.47 3.66
N LYS A 283 8.21 8.07 2.89
CA LYS A 283 9.63 8.14 3.22
C LYS A 283 9.88 8.89 4.53
N ASP A 284 9.29 10.08 4.69
CA ASP A 284 9.38 10.88 5.93
C ASP A 284 8.87 10.09 7.16
N LEU A 285 7.75 9.36 7.01
CA LEU A 285 7.21 8.52 8.08
C LEU A 285 8.11 7.32 8.40
N ASP A 286 8.73 6.69 7.40
CA ASP A 286 9.65 5.58 7.62
C ASP A 286 10.93 6.04 8.35
N ASP A 287 11.41 7.25 8.04
CA ASP A 287 12.56 7.83 8.74
C ASP A 287 12.21 8.20 10.19
N LYS A 288 11.05 8.81 10.43
CA LYS A 288 10.52 9.03 11.80
C LYS A 288 10.33 7.73 12.57
N LYS A 289 9.88 6.67 11.92
CA LYS A 289 9.75 5.34 12.54
C LYS A 289 11.10 4.80 13.01
N LYS A 290 12.17 4.98 12.23
CA LYS A 290 13.54 4.58 12.61
C LYS A 290 14.08 5.41 13.77
N GLU A 291 13.79 6.71 13.78
CA GLU A 291 14.16 7.62 14.87
C GLU A 291 13.50 7.19 16.19
N VAL A 292 12.17 7.07 16.22
CA VAL A 292 11.42 6.64 17.41
C VAL A 292 11.87 5.26 17.90
N LYS A 293 12.20 4.34 16.97
CA LYS A 293 12.75 3.04 17.34
C LYS A 293 14.09 3.15 18.06
N THR A 294 14.96 4.07 17.62
CA THR A 294 16.27 4.32 18.23
C THR A 294 16.09 4.92 19.64
N GLU A 295 15.19 5.89 19.79
CA GLU A 295 14.85 6.46 21.10
C GLU A 295 14.28 5.41 22.06
N LEU A 296 13.41 4.53 21.57
CA LEU A 296 12.82 3.46 22.38
C LEU A 296 13.88 2.51 22.95
N GLU A 297 14.88 2.13 22.15
CA GLU A 297 15.99 1.30 22.65
C GLU A 297 16.86 2.06 23.67
N GLY A 298 17.06 3.36 23.50
CA GLY A 298 17.70 4.22 24.49
C GLY A 298 16.96 4.23 25.84
N VAL A 299 15.64 4.42 25.81
CA VAL A 299 14.79 4.40 27.01
C VAL A 299 14.81 3.03 27.69
N LYS A 300 14.74 1.94 26.93
CA LYS A 300 14.85 0.57 27.49
C LYS A 300 16.18 0.36 28.21
N SER A 301 17.28 0.82 27.61
CA SER A 301 18.62 0.75 28.23
C SER A 301 18.65 1.53 29.56
N ARG A 302 18.10 2.75 29.60
CA ARG A 302 18.06 3.54 30.83
C ARG A 302 17.17 2.91 31.91
N ILE A 303 16.04 2.31 31.54
CA ILE A 303 15.18 1.55 32.47
C ILE A 303 15.97 0.39 33.09
N GLN A 304 16.76 -0.33 32.30
CA GLN A 304 17.56 -1.45 32.79
C GLN A 304 18.64 -0.98 33.77
N GLN A 305 19.35 0.09 33.43
CA GLN A 305 20.35 0.69 34.32
C GLN A 305 19.74 1.15 35.66
N LEU A 306 18.58 1.82 35.63
CA LEU A 306 17.89 2.26 36.85
C LEU A 306 17.43 1.09 37.72
N LYS A 307 17.10 -0.07 37.14
CA LYS A 307 16.79 -1.28 37.91
C LYS A 307 18.02 -1.81 38.64
N GLU A 308 19.18 -1.78 38.00
CA GLU A 308 20.45 -2.19 38.60
C GLU A 308 20.86 -1.23 39.73
N GLU A 309 20.82 0.08 39.48
CA GLU A 309 21.05 1.13 40.49
C GLU A 309 20.12 0.94 41.71
N ARG A 310 18.83 0.63 41.48
CA ARG A 310 17.87 0.37 42.56
C ARG A 310 18.25 -0.85 43.41
N VAL A 311 18.76 -1.91 42.78
CA VAL A 311 19.21 -3.12 43.49
C VAL A 311 20.42 -2.80 44.37
N GLU A 312 21.40 -2.09 43.82
CA GLU A 312 22.60 -1.67 44.55
C GLU A 312 22.24 -0.80 45.76
N VAL A 313 21.39 0.21 45.58
CA VAL A 313 20.91 1.06 46.68
C VAL A 313 20.18 0.22 47.74
N SER A 314 19.40 -0.78 47.33
CA SER A 314 18.74 -1.68 48.28
C SER A 314 19.74 -2.52 49.09
N GLU A 315 20.84 -2.96 48.50
CA GLU A 315 21.89 -3.71 49.19
C GLU A 315 22.66 -2.82 50.17
N GLN A 316 23.06 -1.63 49.72
CA GLN A 316 23.69 -0.62 50.60
C GLN A 316 22.80 -0.26 51.78
N THR A 317 21.49 -0.09 51.56
CA THR A 317 20.51 0.20 52.61
C THR A 317 20.47 -0.93 53.65
N LYS A 318 20.52 -2.20 53.22
CA LYS A 318 20.55 -3.34 54.16
C LYS A 318 21.79 -3.29 55.06
N VAL A 319 22.96 -3.00 54.51
CA VAL A 319 24.22 -2.90 55.25
C VAL A 319 24.17 -1.78 56.29
N VAL A 320 23.67 -0.60 55.90
CA VAL A 320 23.51 0.53 56.83
C VAL A 320 22.51 0.20 57.93
N CYS A 321 21.40 -0.46 57.61
CA CYS A 321 20.42 -0.88 58.61
C CYS A 321 21.00 -1.89 59.61
N SER A 322 21.83 -2.86 59.19
CA SER A 322 22.49 -3.76 60.13
C SER A 322 23.46 -3.01 61.04
N LEU A 323 24.28 -2.12 60.48
CA LEU A 323 25.23 -1.34 61.27
C LEU A 323 24.53 -0.44 62.29
N ALA A 324 23.42 0.20 61.89
CA ALA A 324 22.63 1.04 62.78
C ALA A 324 22.04 0.25 63.97
N LYS A 325 21.57 -0.99 63.74
CA LYS A 325 21.08 -1.87 64.81
C LYS A 325 22.18 -2.25 65.80
N ASP A 326 23.37 -2.57 65.29
CA ASP A 326 24.52 -2.93 66.12
C ASP A 326 24.98 -1.74 66.98
N LEU A 327 25.02 -0.54 66.39
CA LEU A 327 25.34 0.70 67.10
C LEU A 327 24.30 1.03 68.17
N PHE A 328 23.00 0.90 67.84
CA PHE A 328 21.92 1.15 68.80
C PHE A 328 22.03 0.23 70.01
N SER A 329 22.28 -1.06 69.78
CA SER A 329 22.47 -2.05 70.86
C SER A 329 23.66 -1.68 71.77
N LYS A 330 24.78 -1.24 71.19
CA LYS A 330 25.96 -0.80 71.96
C LYS A 330 25.70 0.45 72.80
N VAL A 331 24.96 1.42 72.25
CA VAL A 331 24.61 2.65 72.98
C VAL A 331 23.71 2.31 74.17
N GLU A 332 22.73 1.40 74.01
CA GLU A 332 21.90 0.94 75.13
C GLU A 332 22.74 0.24 76.21
N GLU A 333 23.71 -0.60 75.82
CA GLU A 333 24.64 -1.23 76.77
C GLU A 333 25.48 -0.20 77.55
N GLU A 334 26.08 0.77 76.86
CA GLU A 334 26.87 1.84 77.50
C GLU A 334 26.00 2.70 78.43
N GLU A 335 24.77 3.03 78.04
CA GLU A 335 23.85 3.82 78.87
C GLU A 335 23.49 3.09 80.17
N VAL A 336 23.26 1.77 80.10
CA VAL A 336 23.02 0.92 81.28
C VAL A 336 24.24 0.86 82.19
N GLU A 337 25.46 0.77 81.64
CA GLU A 337 26.70 0.80 82.41
C GLU A 337 26.91 2.14 83.13
N VAL A 338 26.67 3.26 82.45
CA VAL A 338 26.75 4.60 83.02
C VAL A 338 25.74 4.76 84.16
N ASP A 339 24.50 4.31 83.98
CA ASP A 339 23.47 4.36 85.02
C ASP A 339 23.80 3.47 86.24
N CYS A 340 24.45 2.33 86.02
CA CYS A 340 24.96 1.48 87.10
C CYS A 340 26.08 2.17 87.87
N ALA A 341 27.05 2.76 87.18
CA ALA A 341 28.16 3.50 87.78
C ALA A 341 27.67 4.69 88.60
N LYS A 342 26.71 5.46 88.06
CA LYS A 342 26.06 6.58 88.75
C LYS A 342 25.41 6.13 90.06
N ARG A 343 24.59 5.07 90.04
CA ARG A 343 23.94 4.52 91.25
C ARG A 343 24.95 4.12 92.33
N LYS A 344 26.06 3.46 91.95
CA LYS A 344 27.13 3.10 92.89
C LYS A 344 27.79 4.32 93.54
N LEU A 345 28.10 5.34 92.74
CA LEU A 345 28.70 6.59 93.23
C LEU A 345 27.74 7.33 94.18
N GLU A 346 26.47 7.46 93.81
CA GLU A 346 25.45 8.07 94.66
C GLU A 346 25.30 7.33 95.99
N GLN A 347 25.33 6.00 95.98
CA GLN A 347 25.24 5.19 97.19
C GLN A 347 26.47 5.39 98.09
N SER A 348 27.69 5.33 97.52
CA SER A 348 28.92 5.60 98.28
C SER A 348 28.93 7.02 98.87
N LEU A 349 28.44 8.01 98.12
CA LEU A 349 28.33 9.39 98.62
C LEU A 349 27.34 9.48 99.79
N LYS A 350 26.17 8.84 99.68
CA LYS A 350 25.17 8.77 100.75
C LYS A 350 25.73 8.11 102.02
N GLU A 351 26.48 7.02 101.90
CA GLU A 351 27.16 6.36 103.01
C GLU A 351 28.18 7.29 103.69
N LYS A 352 29.06 7.93 102.91
CA LYS A 352 30.03 8.91 103.43
C LYS A 352 29.33 10.08 104.14
N TRP A 353 28.25 10.59 103.58
CA TRP A 353 27.46 11.66 104.20
C TRP A 353 26.78 11.21 105.49
N ALA A 354 26.33 9.95 105.59
CA ALA A 354 25.77 9.41 106.82
C ALA A 354 26.84 9.31 107.92
N SER A 355 28.05 8.84 107.57
CA SER A 355 29.19 8.80 108.49
C SER A 355 29.58 10.19 108.99
N ILE A 356 29.65 11.18 108.10
CA ILE A 356 29.94 12.57 108.48
C ILE A 356 28.85 13.13 109.40
N ARG A 357 27.56 12.89 109.10
CA ARG A 357 26.47 13.35 109.96
C ARG A 357 26.55 12.81 111.39
N GLN A 358 27.01 11.57 111.59
CA GLN A 358 27.22 11.03 112.93
C GLN A 358 28.37 11.68 113.71
N LEU A 359 29.32 12.36 113.04
CA LEU A 359 30.38 13.12 113.71
C LEU A 359 29.91 14.48 114.24
N PHE A 360 28.73 14.94 113.81
CA PHE A 360 28.13 16.22 114.19
C PHE A 360 26.83 16.06 115.00
N ALA A 361 26.47 14.84 115.38
CA ALA A 361 25.38 14.50 116.28
C ALA A 361 25.96 14.10 117.65
#